data_AF-E6KAA3-F1
#
_entry.id   AF-E6KAA3-F1
#
_cell.length_a   1.000
_cell.length_b   1.000
_cell.length_c   1.000
_cell.angle_alpha   90.00
_cell.angle_beta   90.00
_cell.angle_gamma   90.00
#
_symmetry.space_group_name_H-M   'P 1'
#
loop_
_entity.id
_entity.type
_entity.pdbx_description
1 polymer ?
#
loop_
_entity_poly.entity_id
_entity_poly.type
_entity_poly.pdbx_seq_one_letter_code
_entity_poly.pdbx_strand_id
1 'polypeptide(L)'
;MFQSSYFYLFLLRILYINQTRLHTLDKNRNIVMRKYILCSLFAAVALQLCAQTPSYARYAGWHKLYGDTLRGANIAAALQYLAKQGIKPRRTVVVGILDSGIDTATVALKDALWVNRKERPGRKDCDGNGYAGDVHGWNFLGTADGTFDMTSAGTEEYREFKRLYPRYKHASDSAEAANPEYAYYRQMRKAAGINRYLLYYKATKAKMKVMERMDSALKTLPNVHTDTLRLASLARVPAPTTTWADDCQALLVDLMKAKEGTTWPAFVAQQHSAFRLMGQRIRGIEHDVDKRLLMGDDMGDAADRFYGNARLTVEGCDHGTFVAGIIAAKPDAAHRAYAGIFPEARLMIVRCVPDGDEYDKDVASAIRYAVDNGAKVINMSLGKYTSPQADMVNRAIAYAARKDVLIVQAAGNHHRDIDSVAYYPTATDAQGRRFDNFIRVGASDFAGHLSSLSNYGRNAVDVLAPGEYIASVLPGDVYDFSQGTSVAAPIVSSVAALLRSCFPKLSAKTVKAILVQSVRKDSDGLLDAEKAVRAARALCR
;
A
#
# COMPACT_ATOMS: atom_id res chain seq x y z
N MET A 1 -13.60 -17.13 25.33
CA MET A 1 -14.81 -17.95 25.55
C MET A 1 -14.92 -18.91 24.37
N PHE A 2 -15.06 -20.19 24.66
CA PHE A 2 -14.75 -21.35 23.81
C PHE A 2 -15.26 -21.27 22.36
N GLN A 3 -14.33 -21.32 21.38
CA GLN A 3 -14.66 -21.86 20.06
C GLN A 3 -15.36 -23.20 20.29
N SER A 4 -16.54 -23.43 19.71
CA SER A 4 -17.26 -24.68 19.90
C SER A 4 -16.36 -25.85 19.47
N SER A 5 -15.87 -26.61 20.45
CA SER A 5 -14.96 -27.76 20.27
C SER A 5 -15.47 -28.73 19.20
N TYR A 6 -16.78 -28.75 18.98
CA TYR A 6 -17.47 -29.55 17.96
C TYR A 6 -17.19 -29.14 16.51
N PHE A 7 -17.00 -27.86 16.21
CA PHE A 7 -16.68 -27.42 14.84
C PHE A 7 -15.26 -27.83 14.47
N TYR A 8 -14.31 -27.66 15.39
CA TYR A 8 -12.92 -28.11 15.20
C TYR A 8 -12.81 -29.64 15.12
N LEU A 9 -13.57 -30.37 15.95
CA LEU A 9 -13.66 -31.83 15.89
C LEU A 9 -14.29 -32.33 14.59
N PHE A 10 -15.25 -31.60 14.02
CA PHE A 10 -15.79 -31.91 12.69
C PHE A 10 -14.75 -31.73 11.59
N LEU A 11 -14.00 -30.63 11.60
CA LEU A 11 -12.91 -30.39 10.65
C LEU A 11 -11.82 -31.49 10.78
N LEU A 12 -11.50 -31.91 12.01
CA LEU A 12 -10.57 -33.02 12.29
C LEU A 12 -11.15 -34.39 11.86
N ARG A 13 -12.46 -34.62 12.00
CA ARG A 13 -13.13 -35.86 11.57
C ARG A 13 -13.13 -36.00 10.06
N ILE A 14 -13.31 -34.91 9.30
CA ILE A 14 -13.17 -34.92 7.83
C ILE A 14 -11.72 -35.29 7.44
N LEU A 15 -10.72 -34.74 8.13
CA LEU A 15 -9.31 -35.08 7.90
C LEU A 15 -8.98 -36.55 8.27
N TYR A 16 -9.60 -37.08 9.33
CA TYR A 16 -9.37 -38.45 9.82
C TYR A 16 -10.03 -39.54 8.96
N ILE A 17 -11.23 -39.30 8.41
CA ILE A 17 -11.92 -40.23 7.49
C ILE A 17 -11.07 -40.50 6.23
N ASN A 18 -10.20 -39.56 5.84
CA ASN A 18 -9.30 -39.72 4.70
C ASN A 18 -8.00 -40.48 5.04
N GLN A 19 -7.49 -40.44 6.28
CA GLN A 19 -6.34 -41.26 6.69
C GLN A 19 -6.66 -42.76 6.60
N THR A 20 -7.88 -43.15 6.94
CA THR A 20 -8.35 -44.54 6.87
C THR A 20 -8.61 -45.00 5.42
N ARG A 21 -9.04 -44.10 4.51
CA ARG A 21 -9.17 -44.40 3.06
C ARG A 21 -7.83 -44.37 2.30
N LEU A 22 -6.83 -43.64 2.77
CA LEU A 22 -5.48 -43.63 2.18
C LEU A 22 -4.66 -44.88 2.51
N HIS A 23 -5.02 -45.61 3.57
CA HIS A 23 -4.39 -46.90 3.88
C HIS A 23 -4.78 -48.04 2.93
N THR A 24 -5.81 -47.84 2.09
CA THR A 24 -6.33 -48.85 1.14
C THR A 24 -6.06 -48.54 -0.34
N LEU A 25 -5.34 -47.46 -0.67
CA LEU A 25 -4.98 -47.12 -2.05
C LEU A 25 -3.47 -46.88 -2.22
N ASP A 26 -2.86 -47.84 -2.92
CA ASP A 26 -1.56 -47.91 -3.62
C ASP A 26 -0.41 -46.93 -3.27
N LYS A 27 0.78 -47.50 -3.05
CA LYS A 27 1.99 -46.87 -2.47
C LYS A 27 2.71 -45.85 -3.36
N ASN A 28 2.31 -45.63 -4.62
CA ASN A 28 3.13 -44.89 -5.59
C ASN A 28 2.66 -43.49 -6.02
N ARG A 29 1.76 -42.83 -5.27
CA ARG A 29 1.38 -41.42 -5.54
C ARG A 29 1.36 -40.55 -4.28
N ASN A 30 2.47 -40.47 -3.53
CA ASN A 30 2.46 -39.78 -2.22
C ASN A 30 3.68 -38.89 -1.92
N ILE A 31 4.00 -37.95 -2.82
CA ILE A 31 4.95 -36.85 -2.51
C ILE A 31 4.21 -35.51 -2.38
N VAL A 32 3.15 -35.28 -3.16
CA VAL A 32 2.39 -34.02 -3.13
C VAL A 32 1.49 -33.92 -1.90
N MET A 33 0.83 -35.00 -1.46
CA MET A 33 -0.07 -34.99 -0.30
C MET A 33 0.63 -34.96 1.07
N ARG A 34 1.84 -35.54 1.21
CA ARG A 34 2.62 -35.43 2.46
C ARG A 34 3.05 -33.99 2.77
N LYS A 35 3.23 -33.13 1.75
CA LYS A 35 3.48 -31.69 1.93
C LYS A 35 2.26 -30.93 2.47
N TYR A 36 1.04 -31.33 2.07
CA TYR A 36 -0.19 -30.71 2.59
C TYR A 36 -0.47 -31.07 4.06
N ILE A 37 -0.13 -32.30 4.48
CA ILE A 37 -0.32 -32.78 5.86
C ILE A 37 0.65 -32.10 6.86
N LEU A 38 1.90 -31.83 6.44
CA LEU A 38 2.85 -31.06 7.25
C LEU A 38 2.44 -29.58 7.41
N CYS A 39 1.81 -28.97 6.40
CA CYS A 39 1.29 -27.60 6.48
C CYS A 39 0.10 -27.48 7.45
N SER A 40 -0.74 -28.52 7.58
CA SER A 40 -1.90 -28.53 8.48
C SER A 40 -1.55 -28.67 9.96
N LEU A 41 -0.42 -29.32 10.31
CA LEU A 41 0.03 -29.37 11.71
C LEU A 41 0.61 -28.02 12.17
N PHE A 42 1.23 -27.24 11.28
CA PHE A 42 1.74 -25.90 11.59
C PHE A 42 0.62 -24.87 11.83
N ALA A 43 -0.52 -25.01 11.15
CA ALA A 43 -1.66 -24.10 11.31
C ALA A 43 -2.34 -24.22 12.68
N ALA A 44 -2.30 -25.40 13.32
CA ALA A 44 -2.92 -25.63 14.63
C ALA A 44 -2.10 -25.03 15.79
N VAL A 45 -0.76 -24.99 15.67
CA VAL A 45 0.13 -24.36 16.66
C VAL A 45 0.05 -22.82 16.58
N ALA A 46 -0.18 -22.26 15.38
CA ALA A 46 -0.34 -20.82 15.19
C ALA A 46 -1.61 -20.25 15.89
N LEU A 47 -2.66 -21.06 16.05
CA LEU A 47 -3.94 -20.61 16.62
C LEU A 47 -3.96 -20.57 18.16
N GLN A 48 -3.06 -21.27 18.85
CA GLN A 48 -2.94 -21.19 20.31
C GLN A 48 -2.22 -19.91 20.80
N LEU A 49 -1.54 -19.18 19.90
CA LEU A 49 -0.84 -17.93 20.21
C LEU A 49 -1.68 -16.66 19.94
N CYS A 50 -2.88 -16.78 19.36
CA CYS A 50 -3.75 -15.62 19.08
C CYS A 50 -4.62 -15.18 20.28
N ALA A 51 -4.50 -15.83 21.44
CA ALA A 51 -5.23 -15.46 22.65
C ALA A 51 -4.38 -14.53 23.52
N GLN A 52 -4.32 -13.26 23.11
CA GLN A 52 -3.85 -12.03 23.79
C GLN A 52 -3.00 -11.22 22.81
N THR A 53 -3.63 -10.55 21.83
CA THR A 53 -2.98 -9.43 21.16
C THR A 53 -2.70 -8.36 22.21
N PRO A 54 -1.43 -8.03 22.50
CA PRO A 54 -1.13 -6.89 23.33
C PRO A 54 -1.78 -5.66 22.73
N SER A 55 -2.37 -4.78 23.55
CA SER A 55 -2.84 -3.49 23.06
C SER A 55 -1.64 -2.73 22.49
N TYR A 56 -1.60 -2.57 21.16
CA TYR A 56 -0.54 -1.83 20.47
C TYR A 56 -0.53 -0.35 20.84
N ALA A 57 -1.58 0.16 21.51
CA ALA A 57 -1.66 1.52 22.03
C ALA A 57 -0.42 1.92 22.85
N ARG A 58 0.21 0.99 23.57
CA ARG A 58 1.45 1.25 24.33
C ARG A 58 2.65 1.66 23.45
N TYR A 59 2.62 1.33 22.16
CA TYR A 59 3.65 1.67 21.20
C TYR A 59 3.37 2.99 20.48
N ALA A 60 2.25 3.67 20.74
CA ALA A 60 1.99 4.97 20.13
C ALA A 60 3.16 5.94 20.39
N GLY A 61 3.75 6.48 19.32
CA GLY A 61 4.91 7.38 19.38
C GLY A 61 6.29 6.70 19.52
N TRP A 62 6.39 5.38 19.54
CA TRP A 62 7.67 4.66 19.68
C TRP A 62 8.72 5.06 18.62
N HIS A 63 8.26 5.35 17.41
CA HIS A 63 9.09 5.77 16.28
C HIS A 63 9.86 7.07 16.53
N LYS A 64 9.47 7.87 17.53
CA LYS A 64 10.17 9.10 17.94
C LYS A 64 11.27 8.86 18.98
N LEU A 65 11.29 7.69 19.59
CA LEU A 65 12.13 7.37 20.75
C LEU A 65 13.37 6.57 20.35
N TYR A 66 14.35 6.53 21.24
CA TYR A 66 15.49 5.61 21.15
C TYR A 66 15.88 5.14 22.55
N GLY A 67 15.97 3.82 22.72
CA GLY A 67 16.43 3.16 23.94
C GLY A 67 16.72 1.68 23.69
N ASP A 68 16.96 0.92 24.76
CA ASP A 68 17.45 -0.46 24.67
C ASP A 68 16.49 -1.42 23.94
N THR A 69 15.18 -1.21 24.10
CA THR A 69 14.13 -2.09 23.55
C THR A 69 13.38 -1.49 22.36
N LEU A 70 13.41 -0.17 22.21
CA LEU A 70 12.71 0.56 21.14
C LEU A 70 13.72 1.40 20.38
N ARG A 71 14.08 0.94 19.19
CA ARG A 71 15.00 1.62 18.29
C ARG A 71 14.24 2.44 17.26
N GLY A 72 13.50 3.46 17.70
CA GLY A 72 12.89 4.46 16.81
C GLY A 72 13.92 5.47 16.28
N ALA A 73 13.51 6.48 15.51
CA ALA A 73 14.38 7.41 14.77
C ALA A 73 15.08 8.51 15.62
N ASN A 74 15.03 8.42 16.95
CA ASN A 74 15.66 9.36 17.88
C ASN A 74 15.22 10.84 17.70
N ILE A 75 13.96 11.04 17.34
CA ILE A 75 13.37 12.37 17.07
C ILE A 75 13.33 13.23 18.34
N ALA A 76 12.96 12.64 19.49
CA ALA A 76 12.84 13.36 20.74
C ALA A 76 14.17 14.02 21.17
N ALA A 77 15.29 13.30 21.03
CA ALA A 77 16.61 13.85 21.34
C ALA A 77 17.03 14.95 20.36
N ALA A 78 16.68 14.83 19.08
CA ALA A 78 16.93 15.86 18.08
C ALA A 78 16.24 17.19 18.44
N LEU A 79 14.96 17.14 18.82
CA LEU A 79 14.19 18.32 19.24
C LEU A 79 14.74 18.93 20.54
N GLN A 80 15.11 18.09 21.52
CA GLN A 80 15.76 18.56 22.75
C GLN A 80 17.10 19.23 22.47
N TYR A 81 17.91 18.69 21.56
CA TYR A 81 19.17 19.30 21.17
C TYR A 81 18.95 20.67 20.52
N LEU A 82 18.02 20.80 19.56
CA LEU A 82 17.68 22.09 18.95
C LEU A 82 17.30 23.13 20.00
N ALA A 83 16.42 22.77 20.93
CA ALA A 83 15.97 23.64 22.02
C ALA A 83 17.14 24.09 22.91
N LYS A 84 18.01 23.16 23.36
CA LYS A 84 19.20 23.47 24.17
C LYS A 84 20.17 24.41 23.47
N GLN A 85 20.21 24.37 22.13
CA GLN A 85 21.10 25.22 21.33
C GLN A 85 20.43 26.53 20.89
N GLY A 86 19.20 26.81 21.32
CA GLY A 86 18.44 27.98 20.92
C GLY A 86 18.08 28.00 19.44
N ILE A 87 18.14 26.86 18.75
CA ILE A 87 17.83 26.76 17.31
C ILE A 87 16.33 26.53 17.16
N LYS A 88 15.68 27.44 16.46
CA LYS A 88 14.25 27.37 16.16
C LYS A 88 14.03 27.25 14.64
N PRO A 89 12.92 26.66 14.18
CA PRO A 89 12.43 26.80 12.82
C PRO A 89 12.50 28.26 12.34
N ARG A 90 13.22 28.54 11.25
CA ARG A 90 13.41 29.90 10.68
C ARG A 90 12.61 30.14 9.42
N ARG A 91 12.16 29.07 8.76
CA ARG A 91 11.37 29.14 7.53
C ARG A 91 10.30 28.07 7.54
N THR A 92 9.09 28.44 7.15
CA THR A 92 8.03 27.46 6.88
C THR A 92 8.45 26.58 5.71
N VAL A 93 8.43 25.26 5.90
CA VAL A 93 8.75 24.28 4.87
C VAL A 93 7.47 23.67 4.36
N VAL A 94 7.29 23.73 3.05
CA VAL A 94 6.19 23.04 2.36
C VAL A 94 6.64 21.62 2.01
N VAL A 95 5.86 20.64 2.44
CA VAL A 95 6.03 19.22 2.15
C VAL A 95 4.91 18.80 1.20
N GLY A 96 5.26 18.39 -0.02
CA GLY A 96 4.31 17.81 -0.97
C GLY A 96 4.01 16.37 -0.60
N ILE A 97 2.73 16.00 -0.45
CA ILE A 97 2.27 14.64 -0.16
C ILE A 97 1.66 14.07 -1.43
N LEU A 98 2.42 13.24 -2.14
CA LEU A 98 1.97 12.56 -3.36
C LEU A 98 1.39 11.21 -2.98
N ASP A 99 0.06 11.15 -2.91
CA ASP A 99 -0.67 10.03 -2.29
C ASP A 99 -2.13 9.94 -2.79
N SER A 100 -3.01 9.29 -2.03
CA SER A 100 -4.42 9.03 -2.37
C SER A 100 -5.39 10.19 -2.12
N GLY A 101 -4.87 11.34 -1.70
CA GLY A 101 -5.67 12.48 -1.22
C GLY A 101 -5.65 12.58 0.30
N ILE A 102 -6.53 13.40 0.88
CA ILE A 102 -6.64 13.56 2.33
C ILE A 102 -8.08 13.91 2.72
N ASP A 103 -8.48 13.56 3.93
CA ASP A 103 -9.60 14.25 4.58
C ASP A 103 -9.17 15.63 5.10
N THR A 104 -9.45 16.69 4.33
CA THR A 104 -9.10 18.07 4.71
C THR A 104 -9.89 18.58 5.94
N ALA A 105 -10.92 17.86 6.39
CA ALA A 105 -11.70 18.23 7.57
C ALA A 105 -11.12 17.66 8.88
N THR A 106 -10.15 16.73 8.81
CA THR A 106 -9.47 16.16 9.99
C THR A 106 -8.89 17.25 10.87
N VAL A 107 -9.38 17.36 12.11
CA VAL A 107 -9.04 18.45 13.04
C VAL A 107 -7.55 18.48 13.32
N ALA A 108 -6.93 17.31 13.52
CA ALA A 108 -5.51 17.20 13.79
C ALA A 108 -4.61 17.75 12.65
N LEU A 109 -5.12 17.89 11.42
CA LEU A 109 -4.35 18.31 10.25
C LEU A 109 -4.68 19.71 9.75
N LYS A 110 -5.77 20.32 10.23
CA LYS A 110 -6.27 21.62 9.77
C LYS A 110 -5.20 22.72 9.74
N ASP A 111 -4.39 22.82 10.79
CA ASP A 111 -3.32 23.82 10.91
C ASP A 111 -2.07 23.49 10.09
N ALA A 112 -1.95 22.26 9.62
CA ALA A 112 -0.83 21.77 8.84
C ALA A 112 -1.06 21.93 7.34
N LEU A 113 -2.30 22.08 6.85
CA LEU A 113 -2.57 22.25 5.42
C LEU A 113 -1.84 23.48 4.86
N TRP A 114 -1.15 23.29 3.73
CA TRP A 114 -0.62 24.38 2.93
C TRP A 114 -1.76 25.21 2.37
N VAL A 115 -1.55 26.51 2.21
CA VAL A 115 -2.56 27.42 1.65
C VAL A 115 -1.92 28.20 0.50
N ASN A 116 -2.40 27.99 -0.73
CA ASN A 116 -2.11 28.88 -1.85
C ASN A 116 -2.77 30.24 -1.59
N ARG A 117 -2.00 31.20 -1.09
CA ARG A 117 -2.52 32.55 -0.77
C ARG A 117 -2.93 33.35 -2.00
N LYS A 118 -2.52 32.92 -3.20
CA LYS A 118 -2.88 33.57 -4.46
C LYS A 118 -4.19 33.04 -5.03
N GLU A 119 -4.67 31.92 -4.49
CA GLU A 119 -5.87 31.24 -4.98
C GLU A 119 -7.08 31.50 -4.08
N ARG A 120 -8.27 31.45 -4.67
CA ARG A 120 -9.54 31.54 -3.94
C ARG A 120 -10.30 30.23 -4.14
N PRO A 121 -11.07 29.77 -3.13
CA PRO A 121 -11.96 28.63 -3.34
C PRO A 121 -12.91 28.90 -4.51
N GLY A 122 -12.97 27.98 -5.48
CA GLY A 122 -13.84 28.12 -6.65
C GLY A 122 -13.26 27.47 -7.90
N ARG A 123 -13.86 27.77 -9.06
CA ARG A 123 -13.46 27.25 -10.39
C ARG A 123 -12.63 28.24 -11.22
N LYS A 124 -12.30 29.41 -10.67
CA LYS A 124 -11.51 30.42 -11.37
C LYS A 124 -10.07 30.30 -10.91
N ASP A 125 -9.15 30.09 -11.84
CA ASP A 125 -7.71 30.22 -11.58
C ASP A 125 -7.37 31.69 -11.29
N CYS A 126 -7.08 32.00 -10.03
CA CYS A 126 -6.79 33.36 -9.58
C CYS A 126 -5.31 33.72 -9.68
N ASP A 127 -4.41 32.74 -9.72
CA ASP A 127 -2.96 32.96 -9.76
C ASP A 127 -2.33 32.72 -11.14
N GLY A 128 -3.11 32.20 -12.08
CA GLY A 128 -2.73 31.97 -13.48
C GLY A 128 -1.79 30.79 -13.66
N ASN A 129 -1.72 29.86 -12.69
CA ASN A 129 -0.82 28.71 -12.73
C ASN A 129 -1.39 27.50 -13.52
N GLY A 130 -2.65 27.57 -13.96
CA GLY A 130 -3.37 26.51 -14.69
C GLY A 130 -4.17 25.55 -13.81
N TYR A 131 -4.24 25.77 -12.49
CA TYR A 131 -4.85 24.89 -11.49
C TYR A 131 -5.92 25.64 -10.68
N ALA A 132 -7.10 25.80 -11.28
CA ALA A 132 -8.19 26.56 -10.68
C ALA A 132 -8.66 26.01 -9.32
N GLY A 133 -8.62 26.83 -8.28
CA GLY A 133 -9.11 26.48 -6.94
C GLY A 133 -8.16 25.63 -6.09
N ASP A 134 -6.88 25.50 -6.46
CA ASP A 134 -5.84 24.69 -5.81
C ASP A 134 -5.37 25.15 -4.40
N VAL A 135 -6.32 25.56 -3.54
CA VAL A 135 -6.04 26.19 -2.23
C VAL A 135 -5.15 25.35 -1.32
N HIS A 136 -5.35 24.03 -1.28
CA HIS A 136 -4.58 23.12 -0.41
C HIS A 136 -3.73 22.10 -1.19
N GLY A 137 -3.80 22.11 -2.51
CA GLY A 137 -3.33 21.00 -3.31
C GLY A 137 -4.12 20.77 -4.59
N TRP A 138 -3.79 19.68 -5.28
CA TRP A 138 -4.40 19.30 -6.55
C TRP A 138 -4.68 17.80 -6.65
N ASN A 139 -5.70 17.42 -7.43
CA ASN A 139 -6.10 16.05 -7.71
C ASN A 139 -6.00 15.73 -9.20
N PHE A 140 -5.03 14.89 -9.55
CA PHE A 140 -4.79 14.42 -10.91
C PHE A 140 -5.62 13.18 -11.30
N LEU A 141 -6.37 12.58 -10.37
CA LEU A 141 -7.23 11.44 -10.67
C LEU A 141 -8.71 11.82 -10.55
N GLY A 142 -9.06 13.05 -10.89
CA GLY A 142 -10.43 13.53 -10.99
C GLY A 142 -10.65 14.32 -12.27
N THR A 143 -11.85 14.27 -12.83
CA THR A 143 -12.19 15.06 -14.02
C THR A 143 -12.29 16.55 -13.69
N ALA A 144 -12.01 17.42 -14.65
CA ALA A 144 -12.02 18.88 -14.44
C ALA A 144 -13.39 19.43 -14.01
N ASP A 145 -14.47 18.79 -14.46
CA ASP A 145 -15.84 19.11 -14.04
C ASP A 145 -16.16 18.58 -12.63
N GLY A 146 -15.35 17.67 -12.09
CA GLY A 146 -15.53 17.02 -10.79
C GLY A 146 -16.62 15.95 -10.77
N THR A 147 -17.04 15.43 -11.93
CA THR A 147 -18.08 14.39 -12.03
C THR A 147 -17.55 12.98 -11.78
N PHE A 148 -16.24 12.78 -11.89
CA PHE A 148 -15.61 11.48 -11.65
C PHE A 148 -14.28 11.63 -10.92
N ASP A 149 -14.07 10.77 -9.92
CA ASP A 149 -12.79 10.55 -9.25
C ASP A 149 -12.40 9.07 -9.37
N MET A 150 -11.25 8.81 -9.97
CA MET A 150 -10.73 7.45 -10.11
C MET A 150 -10.14 6.99 -8.79
N THR A 151 -10.86 6.14 -8.05
CA THR A 151 -10.42 5.61 -6.75
C THR A 151 -9.55 4.36 -6.85
N SER A 152 -9.62 3.63 -7.96
CA SER A 152 -8.85 2.39 -8.17
C SER A 152 -8.36 2.27 -9.61
N ALA A 153 -7.23 1.58 -9.77
CA ALA A 153 -6.65 1.22 -11.06
C ALA A 153 -6.03 -0.18 -10.99
N GLY A 154 -5.87 -0.84 -12.15
CA GLY A 154 -5.11 -2.10 -12.20
C GLY A 154 -3.61 -1.85 -11.99
N THR A 155 -2.85 -2.93 -11.75
CA THR A 155 -1.38 -2.83 -11.79
C THR A 155 -0.91 -2.47 -13.21
N GLU A 156 0.29 -1.93 -13.34
CA GLU A 156 0.86 -1.58 -14.64
C GLU A 156 0.95 -2.82 -15.54
N GLU A 157 1.30 -3.99 -15.00
CA GLU A 157 1.35 -5.24 -15.77
C GLU A 157 -0.04 -5.65 -16.28
N TYR A 158 -1.09 -5.39 -15.50
CA TYR A 158 -2.45 -5.65 -15.95
C TYR A 158 -2.84 -4.71 -17.10
N ARG A 159 -2.49 -3.43 -17.00
CA ARG A 159 -2.77 -2.43 -18.04
C ARG A 159 -2.05 -2.77 -19.34
N GLU A 160 -0.77 -3.10 -19.28
CA GLU A 160 0.03 -3.47 -20.45
C GLU A 160 -0.41 -4.80 -21.06
N PHE A 161 -0.78 -5.79 -20.23
CA PHE A 161 -1.43 -7.01 -20.71
C PHE A 161 -2.72 -6.69 -21.46
N LYS A 162 -3.58 -5.86 -20.89
CA LYS A 162 -4.90 -5.51 -21.44
C LYS A 162 -4.77 -4.71 -22.74
N ARG A 163 -3.82 -3.78 -22.81
CA ARG A 163 -3.49 -3.01 -24.02
C ARG A 163 -3.18 -3.91 -25.22
N LEU A 164 -2.43 -4.97 -24.98
CA LEU A 164 -1.99 -5.93 -26.00
C LEU A 164 -2.96 -7.12 -26.19
N TYR A 165 -3.94 -7.30 -25.30
CA TYR A 165 -4.86 -8.43 -25.33
C TYR A 165 -5.64 -8.57 -26.65
N PRO A 166 -6.26 -7.52 -27.23
CA PRO A 166 -7.00 -7.64 -28.49
C PRO A 166 -6.16 -8.21 -29.64
N ARG A 167 -4.87 -7.88 -29.68
CA ARG A 167 -3.92 -8.34 -30.71
C ARG A 167 -3.54 -9.81 -30.54
N TYR A 168 -3.34 -10.25 -29.30
CA TYR A 168 -2.72 -11.56 -29.02
C TYR A 168 -3.66 -12.61 -28.41
N LYS A 169 -4.95 -12.30 -28.19
CA LYS A 169 -5.91 -13.24 -27.57
C LYS A 169 -6.09 -14.57 -28.33
N HIS A 170 -5.78 -14.59 -29.62
CA HIS A 170 -5.85 -15.79 -30.47
C HIS A 170 -4.49 -16.23 -31.03
N ALA A 171 -3.40 -15.61 -30.58
CA ALA A 171 -2.06 -15.92 -31.05
C ALA A 171 -1.57 -17.29 -30.56
N SER A 172 -0.83 -17.98 -31.42
CA SER A 172 -0.14 -19.24 -31.09
C SER A 172 1.28 -18.97 -30.61
N ASP A 173 1.69 -19.64 -29.53
CA ASP A 173 3.06 -19.58 -29.01
C ASP A 173 4.12 -19.96 -30.05
N SER A 174 3.81 -20.89 -30.96
CA SER A 174 4.75 -21.31 -32.02
C SER A 174 4.87 -20.28 -33.15
N ALA A 175 3.79 -19.54 -33.44
CA ALA A 175 3.76 -18.57 -34.53
C ALA A 175 4.42 -17.25 -34.13
N GLU A 176 4.28 -16.84 -32.87
CA GLU A 176 4.78 -15.56 -32.36
C GLU A 176 6.09 -15.69 -31.55
N ALA A 177 6.74 -16.86 -31.57
CA ALA A 177 7.89 -17.17 -30.71
C ALA A 177 9.05 -16.16 -30.83
N ALA A 178 9.25 -15.59 -32.02
CA ALA A 178 10.31 -14.62 -32.30
C ALA A 178 9.87 -13.15 -32.11
N ASN A 179 8.61 -12.87 -31.80
CA ASN A 179 8.07 -11.51 -31.68
C ASN A 179 8.33 -10.94 -30.27
N PRO A 180 9.15 -9.87 -30.12
CA PRO A 180 9.45 -9.28 -28.82
C PRO A 180 8.22 -8.67 -28.11
N GLU A 181 7.27 -8.10 -28.85
CA GLU A 181 6.03 -7.55 -28.28
C GLU A 181 5.14 -8.67 -27.72
N TYR A 182 5.10 -9.83 -28.40
CA TYR A 182 4.41 -11.01 -27.88
C TYR A 182 5.09 -11.56 -26.63
N ALA A 183 6.43 -11.61 -26.60
CA ALA A 183 7.17 -12.01 -25.41
C ALA A 183 6.86 -11.09 -24.21
N TYR A 184 6.82 -9.77 -24.45
CA TYR A 184 6.41 -8.78 -23.48
C TYR A 184 4.96 -8.98 -23.01
N TYR A 185 4.01 -9.18 -23.94
CA TYR A 185 2.62 -9.52 -23.62
C TYR A 185 2.52 -10.74 -22.69
N ARG A 186 3.27 -11.83 -22.98
CA ARG A 186 3.29 -13.03 -22.13
C ARG A 186 3.87 -12.74 -20.75
N GLN A 187 4.91 -11.92 -20.66
CA GLN A 187 5.49 -11.48 -19.39
C GLN A 187 4.47 -10.71 -18.56
N MET A 188 3.80 -9.71 -19.15
CA MET A 188 2.77 -8.90 -18.48
C MET A 188 1.58 -9.77 -18.05
N ARG A 189 1.11 -10.68 -18.89
CA ARG A 189 0.06 -11.66 -18.56
C ARG A 189 0.42 -12.52 -17.34
N LYS A 190 1.68 -12.96 -17.26
CA LYS A 190 2.19 -13.75 -16.13
C LYS A 190 2.30 -12.90 -14.87
N ALA A 191 2.89 -11.70 -14.98
CA ALA A 191 3.13 -10.81 -13.86
C ALA A 191 1.83 -10.26 -13.25
N ALA A 192 0.84 -9.91 -14.07
CA ALA A 192 -0.51 -9.55 -13.65
C ALA A 192 -1.31 -10.73 -13.05
N GLY A 193 -0.77 -11.95 -13.06
CA GLY A 193 -1.40 -13.13 -12.45
C GLY A 193 -2.64 -13.65 -13.19
N ILE A 194 -2.83 -13.29 -14.47
CA ILE A 194 -4.02 -13.65 -15.26
C ILE A 194 -4.22 -15.16 -15.32
N ASN A 195 -3.16 -15.92 -15.61
CA ASN A 195 -3.25 -17.38 -15.72
C ASN A 195 -3.69 -18.04 -14.41
N ARG A 196 -3.14 -17.54 -13.30
CA ARG A 196 -3.50 -17.99 -11.95
C ARG A 196 -4.96 -17.63 -11.64
N TYR A 197 -5.40 -16.44 -12.01
CA TYR A 197 -6.78 -15.99 -11.82
C TYR A 197 -7.79 -16.85 -12.59
N LEU A 198 -7.52 -17.17 -13.86
CA LEU A 198 -8.36 -18.05 -14.68
C LEU A 198 -8.42 -19.48 -14.12
N LEU A 199 -7.29 -19.99 -13.61
CA LEU A 199 -7.25 -21.28 -12.94
C LEU A 199 -8.12 -21.28 -11.66
N TYR A 200 -8.00 -20.24 -10.84
CA TYR A 200 -8.84 -20.09 -9.66
C TYR A 200 -10.32 -19.95 -10.02
N TYR A 201 -10.67 -19.20 -11.06
CA TYR A 201 -12.06 -19.09 -11.53
C TYR A 201 -12.64 -20.45 -11.92
N LYS A 202 -11.89 -21.30 -12.62
CA LYS A 202 -12.31 -22.66 -12.97
C LYS A 202 -12.54 -23.52 -11.72
N ALA A 203 -11.63 -23.44 -10.74
CA ALA A 203 -11.77 -24.15 -9.47
C ALA A 203 -12.99 -23.65 -8.66
N THR A 204 -13.20 -22.34 -8.57
CA THR A 204 -14.35 -21.73 -7.91
C THR A 204 -15.67 -22.10 -8.59
N LYS A 205 -15.70 -22.17 -9.93
CA LYS A 205 -16.86 -22.66 -10.68
C LYS A 205 -17.22 -24.10 -10.31
N ALA A 206 -16.22 -24.97 -10.08
CA ALA A 206 -16.47 -26.33 -9.60
C ALA A 206 -17.01 -26.32 -8.15
N LYS A 207 -16.50 -25.44 -7.28
CA LYS A 207 -17.03 -25.24 -5.92
C LYS A 207 -18.47 -24.73 -5.90
N MET A 208 -18.88 -23.87 -6.85
CA MET A 208 -20.29 -23.44 -6.95
C MET A 208 -21.22 -24.65 -7.15
N LYS A 209 -20.82 -25.60 -8.01
CA LYS A 209 -21.59 -26.85 -8.19
C LYS A 209 -21.62 -27.71 -6.93
N VAL A 210 -20.54 -27.73 -6.15
CA VAL A 210 -20.51 -28.41 -4.84
C VAL A 210 -21.53 -27.77 -3.90
N MET A 211 -21.54 -26.44 -3.79
CA MET A 211 -22.49 -25.73 -2.94
C MET A 211 -23.94 -25.93 -3.37
N GLU A 212 -24.23 -25.91 -4.68
CA GLU A 212 -25.58 -26.20 -5.20
C GLU A 212 -26.06 -27.61 -4.81
N ARG A 213 -25.18 -28.63 -4.89
CA ARG A 213 -25.49 -29.98 -4.42
C ARG A 213 -25.72 -30.02 -2.92
N MET A 214 -24.85 -29.38 -2.14
CA MET A 214 -24.99 -29.35 -0.68
C MET A 214 -26.28 -28.64 -0.25
N ASP A 215 -26.60 -27.51 -0.87
CA ASP A 215 -27.82 -26.75 -0.61
C ASP A 215 -29.08 -27.58 -0.92
N SER A 216 -29.06 -28.28 -2.06
CA SER A 216 -30.14 -29.20 -2.45
C SER A 216 -30.30 -30.34 -1.45
N ALA A 217 -29.19 -30.94 -1.01
CA ALA A 217 -29.19 -32.06 -0.07
C ALA A 217 -29.61 -31.65 1.35
N LEU A 218 -29.28 -30.44 1.78
CA LEU A 218 -29.74 -29.90 3.06
C LEU A 218 -31.25 -29.71 3.08
N LYS A 219 -31.85 -29.27 1.96
CA LYS A 219 -33.30 -29.07 1.81
C LYS A 219 -34.11 -30.36 1.86
N THR A 220 -33.50 -31.52 1.60
CA THR A 220 -34.20 -32.81 1.66
C THR A 220 -34.27 -33.40 3.07
N LEU A 221 -33.54 -32.85 4.05
CA LEU A 221 -33.47 -33.41 5.39
C LEU A 221 -34.66 -32.98 6.27
N PRO A 222 -35.37 -33.91 6.91
CA PRO A 222 -36.38 -33.55 7.89
C PRO A 222 -35.72 -32.87 9.09
N ASN A 223 -36.33 -31.79 9.59
CA ASN A 223 -35.86 -31.00 10.74
C ASN A 223 -34.58 -30.16 10.50
N VAL A 224 -34.16 -29.96 9.24
CA VAL A 224 -33.11 -28.99 8.90
C VAL A 224 -33.75 -27.78 8.22
N HIS A 225 -33.73 -26.63 8.89
CA HIS A 225 -34.18 -25.37 8.33
C HIS A 225 -32.98 -24.61 7.75
N THR A 226 -32.81 -24.65 6.43
CA THR A 226 -31.66 -24.03 5.75
C THR A 226 -31.54 -22.54 6.01
N ASP A 227 -32.67 -21.84 6.20
CA ASP A 227 -32.70 -20.39 6.34
C ASP A 227 -32.05 -19.91 7.65
N THR A 228 -32.04 -20.76 8.67
CA THR A 228 -31.48 -20.46 10.00
C THR A 228 -30.26 -21.30 10.34
N LEU A 229 -29.88 -22.25 9.47
CA LEU A 229 -28.77 -23.16 9.69
C LEU A 229 -27.45 -22.39 9.82
N ARG A 230 -26.80 -22.49 10.98
CA ARG A 230 -25.45 -21.95 11.18
C ARG A 230 -24.39 -22.88 10.61
N LEU A 231 -23.30 -22.33 10.06
CA LEU A 231 -22.20 -23.14 9.52
C LEU A 231 -21.60 -24.10 10.56
N ALA A 232 -21.50 -23.67 11.82
CA ALA A 232 -21.02 -24.51 12.91
C ALA A 232 -21.90 -25.76 13.14
N SER A 233 -23.17 -25.71 12.76
CA SER A 233 -24.12 -26.81 12.88
C SER A 233 -24.04 -27.80 11.73
N LEU A 234 -23.34 -27.49 10.62
CA LEU A 234 -23.11 -28.44 9.52
C LEU A 234 -22.44 -29.73 9.99
N ALA A 235 -21.62 -29.62 11.05
CA ALA A 235 -21.00 -30.75 11.72
C ALA A 235 -21.96 -31.83 12.24
N ARG A 236 -23.19 -31.41 12.55
CA ARG A 236 -24.23 -32.23 13.17
C ARG A 236 -25.27 -32.71 12.17
N VAL A 237 -25.17 -32.26 10.92
CA VAL A 237 -26.07 -32.67 9.84
C VAL A 237 -25.74 -34.12 9.46
N PRO A 238 -26.71 -35.05 9.51
CA PRO A 238 -26.49 -36.42 9.03
C PRO A 238 -26.15 -36.37 7.54
N ALA A 239 -25.19 -37.16 7.08
CA ALA A 239 -24.74 -37.14 5.68
C ALA A 239 -25.93 -37.46 4.73
N PRO A 240 -26.52 -36.45 4.06
CA PRO A 240 -27.73 -36.62 3.25
C PRO A 240 -27.45 -37.35 1.93
N THR A 241 -26.20 -37.36 1.48
CA THR A 241 -25.76 -37.99 0.24
C THR A 241 -24.47 -38.76 0.47
N THR A 242 -24.18 -39.72 -0.43
CA THR A 242 -22.92 -40.47 -0.44
C THR A 242 -21.70 -39.59 -0.68
N THR A 243 -21.88 -38.43 -1.33
CA THR A 243 -20.82 -37.44 -1.61
C THR A 243 -20.66 -36.37 -0.54
N TRP A 244 -21.50 -36.35 0.50
CA TRP A 244 -21.55 -35.25 1.47
C TRP A 244 -20.21 -34.95 2.15
N ALA A 245 -19.46 -35.99 2.51
CA ALA A 245 -18.15 -35.84 3.13
C ALA A 245 -17.14 -35.19 2.15
N ASP A 246 -17.17 -35.59 0.89
CA ASP A 246 -16.30 -35.05 -0.16
C ASP A 246 -16.67 -33.59 -0.50
N ASP A 247 -17.97 -33.29 -0.51
CA ASP A 247 -18.50 -31.95 -0.72
C ASP A 247 -18.10 -30.98 0.43
N CYS A 248 -18.26 -31.42 1.68
CA CYS A 248 -17.76 -30.70 2.85
C CYS A 248 -16.24 -30.47 2.77
N GLN A 249 -15.48 -31.47 2.35
CA GLN A 249 -14.03 -31.39 2.19
C GLN A 249 -13.61 -30.40 1.09
N ALA A 250 -14.34 -30.34 -0.02
CA ALA A 250 -14.05 -29.41 -1.12
C ALA A 250 -14.23 -27.92 -0.72
N LEU A 251 -15.07 -27.65 0.29
CA LEU A 251 -15.31 -26.32 0.85
C LEU A 251 -14.61 -26.06 2.18
N LEU A 252 -13.77 -26.99 2.66
CA LEU A 252 -13.19 -26.94 4.01
C LEU A 252 -12.53 -25.59 4.32
N VAL A 253 -11.69 -25.09 3.41
CA VAL A 253 -10.99 -23.81 3.59
C VAL A 253 -11.95 -22.63 3.60
N ASP A 254 -13.00 -22.66 2.77
CA ASP A 254 -13.99 -21.59 2.70
C ASP A 254 -14.83 -21.55 3.98
N LEU A 255 -15.22 -22.72 4.50
CA LEU A 255 -15.93 -22.88 5.77
C LEU A 255 -15.08 -22.42 6.96
N MET A 256 -13.78 -22.73 6.98
CA MET A 256 -12.87 -22.29 8.04
C MET A 256 -12.66 -20.78 8.07
N LYS A 257 -12.76 -20.11 6.92
CA LYS A 257 -12.61 -18.65 6.81
C LYS A 257 -13.89 -17.87 7.13
N ALA A 258 -15.03 -18.55 7.23
CA ALA A 258 -16.29 -17.89 7.51
C ALA A 258 -16.31 -17.33 8.94
N LYS A 259 -16.94 -16.16 9.12
CA LYS A 259 -17.08 -15.54 10.44
C LYS A 259 -17.94 -16.41 11.35
N GLU A 260 -17.67 -16.38 12.66
CA GLU A 260 -18.50 -17.06 13.65
C GLU A 260 -19.96 -16.60 13.54
N GLY A 261 -20.89 -17.53 13.70
CA GLY A 261 -22.33 -17.26 13.60
C GLY A 261 -22.87 -17.10 12.18
N THR A 262 -22.03 -17.14 11.15
CA THR A 262 -22.49 -17.09 9.74
C THR A 262 -23.49 -18.22 9.47
N THR A 263 -24.60 -17.86 8.83
CA THR A 263 -25.62 -18.82 8.40
C THR A 263 -25.26 -19.40 7.02
N TRP A 264 -25.77 -20.59 6.72
CA TRP A 264 -25.60 -21.25 5.43
C TRP A 264 -26.05 -20.35 4.25
N PRO A 265 -27.22 -19.69 4.28
CA PRO A 265 -27.63 -18.80 3.20
C PRO A 265 -26.71 -17.59 3.03
N ALA A 266 -26.26 -16.98 4.14
CA ALA A 266 -25.33 -15.85 4.08
C ALA A 266 -23.98 -16.27 3.47
N PHE A 267 -23.47 -17.44 3.86
CA PHE A 267 -22.26 -18.02 3.30
C PHE A 267 -22.41 -18.28 1.80
N VAL A 268 -23.47 -18.98 1.38
CA VAL A 268 -23.75 -19.28 -0.03
C VAL A 268 -23.89 -17.99 -0.84
N ALA A 269 -24.63 -16.99 -0.35
CA ALA A 269 -24.79 -15.70 -0.99
C ALA A 269 -23.46 -14.93 -1.15
N GLN A 270 -22.60 -14.98 -0.13
CA GLN A 270 -21.26 -14.39 -0.18
C GLN A 270 -20.40 -15.07 -1.27
N GLN A 271 -20.43 -16.40 -1.33
CA GLN A 271 -19.66 -17.18 -2.32
C GLN A 271 -20.15 -16.92 -3.75
N HIS A 272 -21.46 -16.85 -3.97
CA HIS A 272 -22.03 -16.48 -5.27
C HIS A 272 -21.65 -15.05 -5.68
N SER A 273 -21.70 -14.09 -4.76
CA SER A 273 -21.29 -12.71 -5.03
C SER A 273 -19.81 -12.63 -5.42
N ALA A 274 -18.94 -13.34 -4.70
CA ALA A 274 -17.52 -13.43 -5.04
C ALA A 274 -17.31 -14.06 -6.43
N PHE A 275 -17.99 -15.17 -6.74
CA PHE A 275 -17.90 -15.83 -8.04
C PHE A 275 -18.41 -14.95 -9.21
N ARG A 276 -19.51 -14.22 -9.00
CA ARG A 276 -20.04 -13.25 -9.99
C ARG A 276 -19.03 -12.14 -10.27
N LEU A 277 -18.41 -11.58 -9.23
CA LEU A 277 -17.36 -10.57 -9.37
C LEU A 277 -16.16 -11.11 -10.16
N MET A 278 -15.77 -12.37 -9.93
CA MET A 278 -14.70 -12.99 -10.73
C MET A 278 -15.07 -13.08 -12.20
N GLY A 279 -16.29 -13.52 -12.52
CA GLY A 279 -16.78 -13.57 -13.89
C GLY A 279 -16.84 -12.19 -14.55
N GLN A 280 -17.26 -11.16 -13.81
CA GLN A 280 -17.25 -9.77 -14.29
C GLN A 280 -15.85 -9.29 -14.60
N ARG A 281 -14.87 -9.52 -13.72
CA ARG A 281 -13.46 -9.15 -13.95
C ARG A 281 -12.87 -9.82 -15.19
N ILE A 282 -13.21 -11.09 -15.45
CA ILE A 282 -12.79 -11.79 -16.67
C ILE A 282 -13.39 -11.15 -17.91
N ARG A 283 -14.69 -10.86 -17.92
CA ARG A 283 -15.34 -10.14 -19.04
C ARG A 283 -14.72 -8.74 -19.24
N GLY A 284 -14.39 -8.07 -18.14
CA GLY A 284 -13.78 -6.74 -18.15
C GLY A 284 -12.38 -6.68 -18.78
N ILE A 285 -11.69 -7.81 -18.97
CA ILE A 285 -10.44 -7.85 -19.74
C ILE A 285 -10.69 -7.37 -21.18
N GLU A 286 -11.80 -7.79 -21.78
CA GLU A 286 -12.13 -7.48 -23.17
C GLU A 286 -13.03 -6.25 -23.32
N HIS A 287 -13.91 -6.00 -22.35
CA HIS A 287 -15.01 -5.04 -22.52
C HIS A 287 -14.88 -3.77 -21.70
N ASP A 288 -14.15 -3.77 -20.58
CA ASP A 288 -14.05 -2.55 -19.78
C ASP A 288 -13.08 -1.59 -20.46
N VAL A 289 -13.42 -0.32 -20.57
CA VAL A 289 -12.47 0.73 -20.97
C VAL A 289 -11.61 1.15 -19.78
N ASP A 290 -10.40 1.64 -20.04
CA ASP A 290 -9.61 2.26 -18.98
C ASP A 290 -10.27 3.59 -18.57
N LYS A 291 -10.74 3.66 -17.33
CA LYS A 291 -11.39 4.85 -16.78
C LYS A 291 -10.44 6.04 -16.64
N ARG A 292 -9.12 5.81 -16.66
CA ARG A 292 -8.12 6.88 -16.67
C ARG A 292 -8.26 7.79 -17.89
N LEU A 293 -8.82 7.31 -19.00
CA LEU A 293 -9.10 8.10 -20.20
C LEU A 293 -10.12 9.23 -19.95
N LEU A 294 -10.88 9.19 -18.86
CA LEU A 294 -11.86 10.23 -18.53
C LEU A 294 -11.21 11.55 -18.09
N MET A 295 -9.93 11.56 -17.70
CA MET A 295 -9.27 12.79 -17.22
C MET A 295 -9.12 13.87 -18.29
N GLY A 296 -9.13 13.49 -19.57
CA GLY A 296 -9.12 14.41 -20.70
C GLY A 296 -7.73 14.91 -21.13
N ASP A 297 -6.66 14.40 -20.53
CA ASP A 297 -5.27 14.68 -20.91
C ASP A 297 -4.71 13.66 -21.92
N ASP A 298 -3.62 14.04 -22.59
CA ASP A 298 -2.78 13.15 -23.38
C ASP A 298 -1.73 12.45 -22.49
N MET A 299 -1.96 11.16 -22.20
CA MET A 299 -1.04 10.31 -21.43
C MET A 299 0.35 10.15 -22.09
N GLY A 300 0.49 10.43 -23.38
CA GLY A 300 1.75 10.40 -24.11
C GLY A 300 2.56 11.69 -24.00
N ASP A 301 1.91 12.81 -23.71
CA ASP A 301 2.56 14.12 -23.67
C ASP A 301 2.86 14.55 -22.23
N ALA A 302 4.15 14.59 -21.86
CA ALA A 302 4.58 15.07 -20.55
C ALA A 302 4.25 16.56 -20.27
N ALA A 303 4.01 17.38 -21.31
CA ALA A 303 3.72 18.79 -21.20
C ALA A 303 2.25 19.10 -20.86
N ASP A 304 1.33 18.21 -21.23
CA ASP A 304 -0.12 18.34 -20.95
C ASP A 304 -0.44 18.09 -19.47
N ARG A 305 -0.18 19.07 -18.61
CA ARG A 305 -0.21 18.92 -17.13
C ARG A 305 -1.39 19.61 -16.48
N PHE A 306 -2.28 20.20 -17.26
CA PHE A 306 -3.34 21.08 -16.77
C PHE A 306 -4.71 20.38 -16.87
N TYR A 307 -4.80 19.27 -16.15
CA TYR A 307 -6.00 18.44 -15.97
C TYR A 307 -6.16 18.14 -14.48
N GLY A 308 -7.31 17.61 -14.08
CA GLY A 308 -7.60 17.37 -12.67
C GLY A 308 -8.56 18.39 -12.08
N ASN A 309 -8.67 18.38 -10.76
CA ASN A 309 -9.48 19.34 -10.00
C ASN A 309 -8.90 19.59 -8.59
N ALA A 310 -9.53 20.48 -7.82
CA ALA A 310 -9.11 20.80 -6.45
C ALA A 310 -9.73 19.91 -5.36
N ARG A 311 -10.39 18.79 -5.70
CA ARG A 311 -11.06 17.90 -4.74
C ARG A 311 -10.06 16.92 -4.13
N LEU A 312 -9.68 17.16 -2.88
CA LEU A 312 -8.68 16.35 -2.17
C LEU A 312 -9.31 15.27 -1.28
N THR A 313 -10.51 15.53 -0.74
CA THR A 313 -11.30 14.57 0.03
C THR A 313 -12.15 13.73 -0.91
N VAL A 314 -11.72 12.48 -1.11
CA VAL A 314 -12.42 11.45 -1.90
C VAL A 314 -12.43 10.13 -1.15
N GLU A 315 -13.28 9.20 -1.58
CA GLU A 315 -13.25 7.82 -1.06
C GLU A 315 -11.84 7.21 -1.26
N GLY A 316 -11.29 6.58 -0.21
CA GLY A 316 -9.95 5.98 -0.22
C GLY A 316 -8.80 6.95 0.13
N CYS A 317 -9.09 8.14 0.65
CA CYS A 317 -8.08 9.09 1.13
C CYS A 317 -7.43 8.71 2.49
N ASP A 318 -7.73 7.52 3.02
CA ASP A 318 -7.24 7.02 4.31
C ASP A 318 -5.72 7.01 4.39
N HIS A 319 -5.05 6.48 3.36
CA HIS A 319 -3.61 6.35 3.34
C HIS A 319 -2.89 7.70 3.34
N GLY A 320 -3.29 8.63 2.47
CA GLY A 320 -2.70 9.98 2.45
C GLY A 320 -2.97 10.78 3.73
N THR A 321 -4.14 10.61 4.37
CA THR A 321 -4.43 11.18 5.70
C THR A 321 -3.50 10.63 6.77
N PHE A 322 -3.27 9.32 6.76
CA PHE A 322 -2.35 8.66 7.66
C PHE A 322 -0.91 9.16 7.50
N VAL A 323 -0.43 9.25 6.26
CA VAL A 323 0.91 9.74 5.90
C VAL A 323 1.09 11.21 6.31
N ALA A 324 0.11 12.06 6.03
CA ALA A 324 0.10 13.46 6.44
C ALA A 324 0.17 13.61 7.98
N GLY A 325 -0.55 12.74 8.70
CA GLY A 325 -0.56 12.69 10.16
C GLY A 325 0.81 12.45 10.79
N ILE A 326 1.59 11.51 10.25
CA ILE A 326 2.95 11.21 10.72
C ILE A 326 3.84 12.46 10.66
N ILE A 327 3.62 13.30 9.66
CA ILE A 327 4.43 14.50 9.44
C ILE A 327 4.01 15.61 10.38
N ALA A 328 2.73 15.98 10.41
CA ALA A 328 2.32 17.25 11.00
C ALA A 328 1.02 17.25 11.81
N ALA A 329 0.49 16.09 12.22
CA ALA A 329 -0.69 16.06 13.08
C ALA A 329 -0.46 16.81 14.40
N LYS A 330 -1.44 17.64 14.77
CA LYS A 330 -1.63 18.30 16.07
C LYS A 330 -2.90 17.76 16.73
N PRO A 331 -2.86 16.53 17.26
CA PRO A 331 -4.02 15.96 17.94
C PRO A 331 -4.35 16.72 19.24
N ASP A 332 -5.54 16.45 19.77
CA ASP A 332 -5.94 16.92 21.10
C ASP A 332 -5.05 16.33 22.22
N ALA A 333 -5.31 16.75 23.46
CA ALA A 333 -4.56 16.31 24.62
C ALA A 333 -4.66 14.79 24.90
N ALA A 334 -5.80 14.17 24.58
CA ALA A 334 -6.02 12.73 24.79
C ALA A 334 -5.21 11.89 23.79
N HIS A 335 -4.94 12.44 22.60
CA HIS A 335 -4.26 11.74 21.50
C HIS A 335 -2.81 12.22 21.28
N ARG A 336 -2.17 12.87 22.26
CA ARG A 336 -0.81 13.42 22.15
C ARG A 336 0.25 12.42 21.63
N ALA A 337 0.09 11.12 21.90
CA ALA A 337 1.01 10.09 21.41
C ALA A 337 1.06 10.00 19.86
N TYR A 338 -0.05 10.35 19.20
CA TYR A 338 -0.24 10.37 17.74
C TYR A 338 0.23 11.68 17.08
N ALA A 339 0.84 12.59 17.83
CA ALA A 339 1.35 13.84 17.26
C ALA A 339 2.44 13.57 16.21
N GLY A 340 2.35 14.32 15.11
CA GLY A 340 3.32 14.28 14.02
C GLY A 340 4.70 14.72 14.46
N ILE A 341 5.70 14.43 13.64
CA ILE A 341 7.12 14.70 13.95
C ILE A 341 7.46 16.18 13.84
N PHE A 342 6.91 16.89 12.86
CA PHE A 342 7.14 18.32 12.63
C PHE A 342 5.84 19.08 12.34
N PRO A 343 5.04 19.37 13.38
CA PRO A 343 3.74 20.04 13.25
C PRO A 343 3.76 21.47 12.68
N GLU A 344 4.93 22.10 12.56
CA GLU A 344 5.11 23.40 11.91
C GLU A 344 5.25 23.32 10.39
N ALA A 345 5.32 22.11 9.81
CA ALA A 345 5.31 21.92 8.37
C ALA A 345 3.99 22.43 7.74
N ARG A 346 4.04 22.68 6.42
CA ARG A 346 2.85 22.92 5.60
C ARG A 346 2.70 21.82 4.56
N LEU A 347 1.59 21.11 4.60
CA LEU A 347 1.34 19.94 3.77
C LEU A 347 0.57 20.36 2.52
N MET A 348 1.23 20.27 1.36
CA MET A 348 0.60 20.43 0.06
C MET A 348 0.17 19.07 -0.43
N ILE A 349 -1.13 18.88 -0.63
CA ILE A 349 -1.68 17.56 -0.94
C ILE A 349 -1.76 17.40 -2.45
N VAL A 350 -1.18 16.34 -2.99
CA VAL A 350 -1.20 16.09 -4.43
C VAL A 350 -1.67 14.67 -4.68
N ARG A 351 -2.94 14.54 -5.06
CA ARG A 351 -3.54 13.24 -5.29
C ARG A 351 -3.14 12.71 -6.68
N CYS A 352 -2.42 11.60 -6.69
CA CYS A 352 -1.96 10.93 -7.90
C CYS A 352 -1.88 9.39 -7.76
N VAL A 353 -2.28 8.85 -6.60
CA VAL A 353 -2.22 7.41 -6.30
C VAL A 353 -3.63 6.85 -6.15
N PRO A 354 -4.08 5.93 -7.01
CA PRO A 354 -5.31 5.16 -6.81
C PRO A 354 -5.06 3.94 -5.91
N ASP A 355 -6.11 3.20 -5.54
CA ASP A 355 -5.96 1.81 -5.10
C ASP A 355 -5.50 0.96 -6.30
N GLY A 356 -4.20 0.67 -6.35
CA GLY A 356 -3.51 0.07 -7.48
C GLY A 356 -2.18 0.77 -7.79
N ASP A 357 -1.70 0.62 -9.02
CA ASP A 357 -0.49 1.31 -9.46
C ASP A 357 -0.83 2.69 -10.03
N GLU A 358 -0.04 3.67 -9.64
CA GLU A 358 -0.05 5.02 -10.20
C GLU A 358 0.35 5.05 -11.68
N TYR A 359 -0.17 6.02 -12.44
CA TYR A 359 0.26 6.27 -13.81
C TYR A 359 1.49 7.17 -13.81
N ASP A 360 2.48 6.87 -14.66
CA ASP A 360 3.75 7.62 -14.76
C ASP A 360 3.49 9.12 -15.03
N LYS A 361 2.49 9.40 -15.87
CA LYS A 361 2.03 10.75 -16.21
C LYS A 361 1.54 11.52 -14.99
N ASP A 362 0.69 10.90 -14.17
CA ASP A 362 0.12 11.53 -12.97
C ASP A 362 1.20 11.84 -11.94
N VAL A 363 2.15 10.93 -11.74
CA VAL A 363 3.29 11.16 -10.84
C VAL A 363 4.18 12.29 -11.36
N ALA A 364 4.49 12.30 -12.66
CA ALA A 364 5.34 13.33 -13.24
C ALA A 364 4.69 14.72 -13.17
N SER A 365 3.38 14.82 -13.46
CA SER A 365 2.60 16.05 -13.28
C SER A 365 2.56 16.49 -11.82
N ALA A 366 2.33 15.55 -10.89
CA ALA A 366 2.28 15.81 -9.46
C ALA A 366 3.60 16.33 -8.88
N ILE A 367 4.74 15.74 -9.27
CA ILE A 367 6.06 16.24 -8.86
C ILE A 367 6.24 17.68 -9.33
N ARG A 368 5.90 17.96 -10.59
CA ARG A 368 6.06 19.31 -11.16
C ARG A 368 5.16 20.33 -10.47
N TYR A 369 3.88 20.01 -10.27
CA TYR A 369 2.95 20.84 -9.52
C TYR A 369 3.50 21.18 -8.13
N ALA A 370 3.98 20.17 -7.39
CA ALA A 370 4.51 20.38 -6.04
C ALA A 370 5.75 21.28 -6.05
N VAL A 371 6.66 21.07 -7.00
CA VAL A 371 7.87 21.89 -7.17
C VAL A 371 7.51 23.34 -7.52
N ASP A 372 6.62 23.53 -8.48
CA ASP A 372 6.22 24.85 -9.00
C ASP A 372 5.47 25.67 -7.94
N ASN A 373 4.71 25.00 -7.07
CA ASN A 373 4.03 25.62 -5.93
C ASN A 373 4.89 25.70 -4.65
N GLY A 374 6.17 25.39 -4.73
CA GLY A 374 7.16 25.73 -3.69
C GLY A 374 7.44 24.66 -2.64
N ALA A 375 7.07 23.40 -2.88
CA ALA A 375 7.52 22.29 -2.04
C ALA A 375 9.06 22.24 -1.95
N LYS A 376 9.59 21.93 -0.77
CA LYS A 376 11.04 21.73 -0.53
C LYS A 376 11.40 20.29 -0.16
N VAL A 377 10.38 19.52 0.21
CA VAL A 377 10.42 18.09 0.39
C VAL A 377 9.17 17.53 -0.27
N ILE A 378 9.28 16.41 -0.98
CA ILE A 378 8.16 15.68 -1.56
C ILE A 378 8.20 14.26 -0.97
N ASN A 379 7.15 13.87 -0.28
CA ASN A 379 6.93 12.51 0.18
C ASN A 379 6.14 11.74 -0.88
N MET A 380 6.71 10.65 -1.36
CA MET A 380 6.11 9.73 -2.33
C MET A 380 5.97 8.34 -1.70
N SER A 381 4.79 8.05 -1.18
CA SER A 381 4.48 6.74 -0.58
C SER A 381 3.94 5.76 -1.63
N LEU A 382 4.65 5.67 -2.76
CA LEU A 382 4.26 4.91 -3.95
C LEU A 382 5.47 4.21 -4.60
N GLY A 383 5.17 3.24 -5.47
CA GLY A 383 6.16 2.59 -6.31
C GLY A 383 5.66 1.27 -6.87
N LYS A 384 6.23 0.87 -8.01
CA LYS A 384 5.79 -0.27 -8.81
C LYS A 384 6.94 -0.99 -9.49
N TYR A 385 6.67 -2.17 -10.04
CA TYR A 385 7.68 -3.04 -10.67
C TYR A 385 7.75 -2.92 -12.20
N THR A 386 6.78 -2.24 -12.80
CA THR A 386 6.71 -1.99 -14.25
C THR A 386 6.38 -0.52 -14.47
N SER A 387 7.04 0.13 -15.43
CA SER A 387 6.83 1.56 -15.72
C SER A 387 7.18 1.83 -17.20
N PRO A 388 6.20 1.76 -18.11
CA PRO A 388 6.41 1.97 -19.54
C PRO A 388 6.94 3.36 -19.88
N GLN A 389 6.67 4.37 -19.05
CA GLN A 389 7.08 5.76 -19.26
C GLN A 389 7.94 6.28 -18.10
N ALA A 390 8.81 5.43 -17.55
CA ALA A 390 9.71 5.78 -16.43
C ALA A 390 10.51 7.07 -16.65
N ASP A 391 10.90 7.35 -17.90
CA ASP A 391 11.63 8.57 -18.27
C ASP A 391 10.82 9.85 -18.04
N MET A 392 9.49 9.78 -18.10
CA MET A 392 8.64 10.92 -17.77
C MET A 392 8.79 11.31 -16.29
N VAL A 393 8.78 10.31 -15.40
CA VAL A 393 8.97 10.50 -13.97
C VAL A 393 10.41 10.92 -13.65
N ASN A 394 11.42 10.27 -14.25
CA ASN A 394 12.83 10.63 -14.06
C ASN A 394 13.11 12.08 -14.50
N ARG A 395 12.49 12.57 -15.57
CA ARG A 395 12.60 13.98 -15.98
C ARG A 395 11.96 14.94 -14.98
N ALA A 396 10.86 14.54 -14.33
CA ALA A 396 10.24 15.33 -13.26
C ALA A 396 11.11 15.34 -11.98
N ILE A 397 11.74 14.22 -11.63
CA ILE A 397 12.71 14.15 -10.52
C ILE A 397 13.93 15.04 -10.79
N ALA A 398 14.47 15.00 -12.02
CA ALA A 398 15.55 15.90 -12.44
C ALA A 398 15.14 17.37 -12.39
N TYR A 399 13.88 17.69 -12.69
CA TYR A 399 13.33 19.04 -12.55
C TYR A 399 13.30 19.48 -11.08
N ALA A 400 12.84 18.60 -10.18
CA ALA A 400 12.88 18.84 -8.74
C ALA A 400 14.32 19.08 -8.23
N ALA A 401 15.30 18.35 -8.76
CA ALA A 401 16.71 18.53 -8.43
C ALA A 401 17.20 19.95 -8.77
N ARG A 402 16.90 20.43 -9.99
CA ARG A 402 17.24 21.80 -10.44
C ARG A 402 16.56 22.89 -9.63
N LYS A 403 15.45 22.59 -8.97
CA LYS A 403 14.67 23.51 -8.13
C LYS A 403 14.94 23.33 -6.62
N ASP A 404 15.98 22.56 -6.29
CA ASP A 404 16.42 22.32 -4.92
C ASP A 404 15.31 21.71 -4.05
N VAL A 405 14.67 20.64 -4.55
CA VAL A 405 13.60 19.91 -3.86
C VAL A 405 14.05 18.47 -3.61
N LEU A 406 13.97 18.04 -2.35
CA LEU A 406 14.26 16.66 -1.96
C LEU A 406 13.02 15.78 -2.21
N ILE A 407 13.21 14.63 -2.84
CA ILE A 407 12.17 13.60 -3.02
C ILE A 407 12.50 12.42 -2.12
N VAL A 408 11.52 11.99 -1.33
CA VAL A 408 11.60 10.87 -0.39
C VAL A 408 10.59 9.81 -0.85
N GLN A 409 11.07 8.61 -1.19
CA GLN A 409 10.23 7.53 -1.73
C GLN A 409 10.24 6.30 -0.82
N ALA A 410 9.09 5.66 -0.65
CA ALA A 410 8.96 4.34 -0.03
C ALA A 410 9.61 3.23 -0.87
N ALA A 411 10.33 2.29 -0.24
CA ALA A 411 11.02 1.19 -0.93
C ALA A 411 10.11 0.04 -1.40
N GLY A 412 8.88 -0.04 -0.91
CA GLY A 412 7.91 -1.09 -1.25
C GLY A 412 7.88 -2.23 -0.23
N ASN A 413 6.79 -3.00 -0.23
CA ASN A 413 6.42 -3.88 0.89
C ASN A 413 6.37 -5.38 0.51
N HIS A 414 7.30 -5.86 -0.34
CA HIS A 414 7.25 -7.24 -0.87
C HIS A 414 8.43 -8.11 -0.44
N HIS A 415 9.28 -7.62 0.47
CA HIS A 415 10.51 -8.29 0.89
C HIS A 415 11.41 -8.74 -0.28
N ARG A 416 11.56 -7.86 -1.29
CA ARG A 416 12.39 -8.12 -2.47
C ARG A 416 13.70 -7.34 -2.43
N ASP A 417 14.74 -7.96 -2.96
CA ASP A 417 16.00 -7.28 -3.28
C ASP A 417 15.84 -6.44 -4.55
N ILE A 418 15.58 -5.14 -4.38
CA ILE A 418 15.39 -4.17 -5.46
C ILE A 418 16.72 -3.66 -6.05
N ASP A 419 17.88 -4.24 -5.68
CA ASP A 419 19.08 -4.17 -6.52
C ASP A 419 18.99 -5.18 -7.68
N SER A 420 18.23 -6.27 -7.52
CA SER A 420 18.10 -7.37 -8.48
C SER A 420 16.80 -7.35 -9.29
N VAL A 421 15.78 -6.65 -8.79
CA VAL A 421 14.49 -6.47 -9.48
C VAL A 421 14.21 -5.00 -9.71
N ALA A 422 13.62 -4.68 -10.86
CA ALA A 422 13.26 -3.30 -11.18
C ALA A 422 12.25 -2.74 -10.16
N TYR A 423 12.45 -1.51 -9.72
CA TYR A 423 11.54 -0.80 -8.84
C TYR A 423 11.53 0.69 -9.18
N TYR A 424 10.33 1.22 -9.44
CA TYR A 424 10.13 2.54 -10.03
C TYR A 424 9.53 3.54 -9.01
N PRO A 425 9.84 4.85 -9.15
CA PRO A 425 10.81 5.41 -10.10
C PRO A 425 12.24 4.98 -9.78
N THR A 426 13.07 4.75 -10.82
CA THR A 426 14.50 4.42 -10.64
C THR A 426 15.28 5.60 -10.09
N ALA A 427 14.81 6.82 -10.37
CA ALA A 427 15.43 8.08 -10.00
C ALA A 427 16.88 8.18 -10.50
N THR A 428 17.07 7.82 -11.76
CA THR A 428 18.35 7.89 -12.46
C THR A 428 18.27 8.82 -13.66
N ASP A 429 19.40 9.43 -14.02
CA ASP A 429 19.52 10.14 -15.30
C ASP A 429 19.68 9.16 -16.48
N ALA A 430 19.83 9.71 -17.68
CA ALA A 430 20.01 8.95 -18.91
C ALA A 430 21.29 8.08 -18.94
N GLN A 431 22.24 8.34 -18.04
CA GLN A 431 23.47 7.57 -17.87
C GLN A 431 23.35 6.54 -16.72
N GLY A 432 22.16 6.39 -16.12
CA GLY A 432 21.94 5.48 -15.00
C GLY A 432 22.44 5.99 -13.65
N ARG A 433 22.86 7.26 -13.55
CA ARG A 433 23.35 7.84 -12.27
C ARG A 433 22.17 8.27 -11.43
N ARG A 434 22.14 7.85 -10.16
CA ARG A 434 21.08 8.23 -9.21
C ARG A 434 21.09 9.73 -8.94
N PHE A 435 19.91 10.34 -8.89
CA PHE A 435 19.78 11.74 -8.53
C PHE A 435 20.15 11.98 -7.06
N ASP A 436 20.88 13.06 -6.81
CA ASP A 436 21.37 13.43 -5.49
C ASP A 436 20.32 14.16 -4.62
N ASN A 437 19.14 14.44 -5.18
CA ASN A 437 17.97 14.95 -4.47
C ASN A 437 16.91 13.87 -4.21
N PHE A 438 17.20 12.59 -4.45
CA PHE A 438 16.24 11.49 -4.26
C PHE A 438 16.72 10.51 -3.19
N ILE A 439 15.89 10.21 -2.20
CA ILE A 439 16.19 9.25 -1.13
C ILE A 439 15.10 8.17 -1.07
N ARG A 440 15.50 6.90 -1.07
CA ARG A 440 14.60 5.74 -0.95
C ARG A 440 14.68 5.15 0.46
N VAL A 441 13.52 4.92 1.06
CA VAL A 441 13.37 4.60 2.48
C VAL A 441 12.78 3.20 2.66
N GLY A 442 13.55 2.32 3.31
CA GLY A 442 13.07 1.03 3.80
C GLY A 442 12.42 1.15 5.20
N ALA A 443 11.74 0.10 5.62
CA ALA A 443 11.06 0.02 6.91
C ALA A 443 11.88 -0.81 7.91
N SER A 444 11.95 -0.35 9.16
CA SER A 444 12.51 -1.11 10.28
C SER A 444 11.45 -1.60 11.26
N ASP A 445 11.77 -2.68 11.96
CA ASP A 445 11.03 -3.17 13.12
C ASP A 445 11.35 -2.36 14.40
N PHE A 446 10.78 -2.77 15.53
CA PHE A 446 11.02 -2.17 16.85
C PHE A 446 12.47 -2.24 17.33
N ALA A 447 13.22 -3.27 16.90
CA ALA A 447 14.63 -3.47 17.24
C ALA A 447 15.57 -2.71 16.28
N GLY A 448 15.04 -2.00 15.30
CA GLY A 448 15.80 -1.24 14.32
C GLY A 448 16.44 -2.09 13.23
N HIS A 449 16.02 -3.35 13.10
CA HIS A 449 16.40 -4.21 11.98
C HIS A 449 15.48 -3.99 10.80
N LEU A 450 15.90 -4.43 9.61
CA LEU A 450 15.05 -4.45 8.43
C LEU A 450 13.75 -5.22 8.70
N SER A 451 12.61 -4.56 8.48
CA SER A 451 11.30 -5.20 8.62
C SER A 451 11.11 -6.30 7.58
N SER A 452 10.48 -7.40 7.99
CA SER A 452 10.17 -8.54 7.12
C SER A 452 9.26 -8.21 5.93
N LEU A 453 8.55 -7.07 5.96
CA LEU A 453 7.77 -6.59 4.81
C LEU A 453 8.60 -5.76 3.84
N SER A 454 9.67 -5.10 4.31
CA SER A 454 10.39 -4.09 3.54
C SER A 454 11.14 -4.72 2.37
N ASN A 455 11.01 -4.12 1.19
CA ASN A 455 12.02 -4.28 0.15
C ASN A 455 13.37 -3.75 0.66
N TYR A 456 14.44 -4.29 0.12
CA TYR A 456 15.82 -3.99 0.49
C TYR A 456 16.71 -3.94 -0.75
N GLY A 457 17.91 -3.42 -0.60
CA GLY A 457 18.89 -3.33 -1.68
C GLY A 457 20.04 -2.48 -1.20
N ARG A 458 21.27 -2.97 -1.34
CA ARG A 458 22.48 -2.29 -0.85
C ARG A 458 22.70 -0.96 -1.57
N ASN A 459 22.32 -0.88 -2.84
CA ASN A 459 22.51 0.30 -3.68
C ASN A 459 21.21 1.09 -3.90
N ALA A 460 20.07 0.39 -3.88
CA ALA A 460 18.77 0.93 -4.18
C ALA A 460 18.05 1.57 -2.98
N VAL A 461 18.31 1.13 -1.74
CA VAL A 461 17.74 1.70 -0.51
C VAL A 461 18.80 2.51 0.23
N ASP A 462 18.50 3.77 0.54
CA ASP A 462 19.49 4.68 1.14
C ASP A 462 19.51 4.61 2.67
N VAL A 463 18.33 4.51 3.29
CA VAL A 463 18.14 4.53 4.75
C VAL A 463 16.95 3.68 5.15
N LEU A 464 16.95 3.20 6.40
CA LEU A 464 15.76 2.69 7.06
C LEU A 464 15.15 3.76 7.98
N ALA A 465 13.82 3.69 8.13
CA ALA A 465 13.09 4.40 9.17
C ALA A 465 12.04 3.46 9.80
N PRO A 466 11.57 3.75 11.03
CA PRO A 466 10.54 2.95 11.68
C PRO A 466 9.33 2.73 10.78
N GLY A 467 8.94 1.47 10.57
CA GLY A 467 7.87 1.14 9.63
C GLY A 467 6.87 0.10 10.11
N GLU A 468 7.00 -0.41 11.33
CA GLU A 468 6.05 -1.36 11.92
C GLU A 468 5.21 -0.69 13.02
N TYR A 469 3.89 -0.89 12.97
CA TYR A 469 2.95 -0.37 13.97
C TYR A 469 3.21 1.11 14.30
N ILE A 470 3.28 1.94 13.26
CA ILE A 470 3.36 3.39 13.39
C ILE A 470 1.95 3.91 13.65
N ALA A 471 1.80 4.82 14.59
CA ALA A 471 0.52 5.40 14.99
C ALA A 471 0.29 6.74 14.27
N SER A 472 -0.89 6.97 13.72
CA SER A 472 -1.29 8.22 13.06
C SER A 472 -2.81 8.42 13.09
N VAL A 473 -3.29 9.47 12.42
CA VAL A 473 -4.70 9.83 12.25
C VAL A 473 -5.23 9.37 10.88
N LEU A 474 -6.48 8.94 10.85
CA LEU A 474 -7.29 8.54 9.70
C LEU A 474 -8.46 9.53 9.52
N PRO A 475 -9.17 9.49 8.37
CA PRO A 475 -10.34 10.32 8.14
C PRO A 475 -11.36 10.28 9.29
N GLY A 476 -11.98 11.42 9.58
CA GLY A 476 -12.93 11.54 10.69
C GLY A 476 -12.31 11.51 12.10
N ASP A 477 -11.04 11.94 12.23
CA ASP A 477 -10.30 12.00 13.50
C ASP A 477 -10.20 10.64 14.22
N VAL A 478 -10.15 9.55 13.44
CA VAL A 478 -9.88 8.20 13.93
C VAL A 478 -8.38 8.01 14.10
N TYR A 479 -7.94 7.36 15.17
CA TYR A 479 -6.51 7.11 15.43
C TYR A 479 -6.22 5.61 15.42
N ASP A 480 -5.25 5.20 14.61
CA ASP A 480 -4.93 3.78 14.42
C ASP A 480 -3.44 3.57 14.08
N PHE A 481 -3.08 2.31 13.88
CA PHE A 481 -1.76 1.84 13.54
C PHE A 481 -1.70 1.32 12.10
N SER A 482 -0.58 1.57 11.44
CA SER A 482 -0.27 1.01 10.13
C SER A 482 1.20 0.60 10.06
N GLN A 483 1.55 -0.16 9.02
CA GLN A 483 2.91 -0.63 8.79
C GLN A 483 3.22 -0.64 7.29
N GLY A 484 4.49 -0.41 6.95
CA GLY A 484 4.93 -0.24 5.58
C GLY A 484 6.12 0.69 5.41
N THR A 485 6.78 0.58 4.27
CA THR A 485 7.72 1.61 3.80
C THR A 485 7.01 2.94 3.51
N SER A 486 5.71 2.90 3.17
CA SER A 486 4.86 4.08 3.00
C SER A 486 4.62 4.88 4.29
N VAL A 487 4.77 4.26 5.46
CA VAL A 487 4.73 4.94 6.77
C VAL A 487 6.13 5.29 7.28
N ALA A 488 7.18 4.63 6.79
CA ALA A 488 8.58 4.96 7.09
C ALA A 488 9.06 6.22 6.33
N ALA A 489 8.69 6.35 5.05
CA ALA A 489 9.02 7.52 4.21
C ALA A 489 8.62 8.87 4.84
N PRO A 490 7.40 9.09 5.37
CA PRO A 490 7.03 10.36 6.00
C PRO A 490 7.86 10.69 7.24
N ILE A 491 8.43 9.72 7.95
CA ILE A 491 9.36 9.99 9.06
C ILE A 491 10.63 10.68 8.55
N VAL A 492 11.22 10.16 7.46
CA VAL A 492 12.39 10.76 6.82
C VAL A 492 12.06 12.13 6.23
N SER A 493 10.90 12.26 5.57
CA SER A 493 10.39 13.54 5.06
C SER A 493 10.26 14.59 6.17
N SER A 494 9.82 14.18 7.36
CA SER A 494 9.67 15.07 8.52
C SER A 494 11.01 15.56 9.04
N VAL A 495 12.00 14.67 9.17
CA VAL A 495 13.36 15.05 9.59
C VAL A 495 13.98 15.97 8.54
N ALA A 496 13.82 15.67 7.24
CA ALA A 496 14.28 16.54 6.17
C ALA A 496 13.66 17.94 6.26
N ALA A 497 12.34 18.03 6.47
CA ALA A 497 11.63 19.30 6.60
C ALA A 497 12.09 20.10 7.84
N LEU A 498 12.28 19.44 8.98
CA LEU A 498 12.84 20.03 10.20
C LEU A 498 14.23 20.62 9.95
N LEU A 499 15.13 19.84 9.31
CA LEU A 499 16.48 20.31 8.96
C LEU A 499 16.42 21.55 8.06
N ARG A 500 15.59 21.52 7.01
CA ARG A 500 15.45 22.66 6.09
C ARG A 500 14.81 23.87 6.76
N SER A 501 13.97 23.68 7.76
CA SER A 501 13.36 24.78 8.51
C SER A 501 14.37 25.45 9.46
N CYS A 502 15.15 24.66 10.20
CA CYS A 502 16.16 25.16 11.13
C CYS A 502 17.41 25.70 10.42
N PHE A 503 17.79 25.10 9.28
CA PHE A 503 19.00 25.40 8.52
C PHE A 503 18.66 25.72 7.06
N PRO A 504 18.04 26.87 6.77
CA PRO A 504 17.43 27.17 5.47
C PRO A 504 18.41 27.32 4.30
N LYS A 505 19.73 27.34 4.55
CA LYS A 505 20.78 27.37 3.51
C LYS A 505 21.15 25.97 3.01
N LEU A 506 20.71 24.90 3.66
CA LEU A 506 21.00 23.54 3.22
C LEU A 506 20.22 23.21 1.94
N SER A 507 20.96 22.76 0.93
CA SER A 507 20.38 22.23 -0.31
C SER A 507 19.75 20.85 -0.10
N ALA A 508 18.86 20.43 -0.98
CA ALA A 508 18.28 19.09 -1.03
C ALA A 508 19.36 18.00 -1.06
N LYS A 509 20.41 18.20 -1.88
CA LYS A 509 21.58 17.33 -1.94
C LYS A 509 22.28 17.19 -0.59
N THR A 510 22.53 18.33 0.07
CA THR A 510 23.19 18.34 1.38
C THR A 510 22.33 17.68 2.45
N VAL A 511 21.01 17.91 2.42
CA VAL A 511 20.06 17.26 3.34
C VAL A 511 20.05 15.75 3.12
N LYS A 512 20.00 15.25 1.87
CA LYS A 512 20.13 13.82 1.58
C LYS A 512 21.41 13.26 2.18
N ALA A 513 22.55 13.89 1.92
CA ALA A 513 23.84 13.45 2.44
C ALA A 513 23.85 13.39 3.98
N ILE A 514 23.27 14.39 4.65
CA ILE A 514 23.11 14.42 6.12
C ILE A 514 22.26 13.25 6.61
N LEU A 515 21.13 12.94 5.97
CA LEU A 515 20.26 11.84 6.37
C LEU A 515 20.97 10.49 6.23
N VAL A 516 21.65 10.26 5.08
CA VAL A 516 22.38 9.01 4.82
C VAL A 516 23.57 8.82 5.76
N GLN A 517 24.37 9.86 6.03
CA GLN A 517 25.52 9.74 6.94
C GLN A 517 25.12 9.59 8.41
N SER A 518 23.88 9.92 8.77
CA SER A 518 23.38 9.91 10.14
C SER A 518 22.73 8.59 10.54
N VAL A 519 22.81 7.56 9.71
CA VAL A 519 22.30 6.24 10.06
C VAL A 519 23.12 5.59 11.18
N ARG A 520 22.48 4.72 11.95
CA ARG A 520 23.10 3.92 13.01
C ARG A 520 23.82 2.71 12.42
N LYS A 521 25.11 2.57 12.74
CA LYS A 521 25.96 1.45 12.28
C LYS A 521 25.68 0.14 13.04
N ASP A 522 25.15 0.25 14.24
CA ASP A 522 24.69 -0.84 15.11
C ASP A 522 23.27 -1.33 14.76
N SER A 523 22.75 -0.90 13.61
CA SER A 523 21.47 -1.26 13.01
C SER A 523 21.64 -1.45 11.50
N ASP A 524 20.60 -1.88 10.80
CA ASP A 524 20.59 -2.06 9.34
C ASP A 524 20.51 -0.73 8.56
N GLY A 525 21.09 0.35 9.08
CA GLY A 525 21.04 1.68 8.47
C GLY A 525 19.83 2.52 8.90
N LEU A 526 19.38 2.39 10.14
CA LEU A 526 18.27 3.18 10.69
C LEU A 526 18.67 4.65 10.91
N LEU A 527 17.86 5.57 10.39
CA LEU A 527 18.03 7.02 10.58
C LEU A 527 18.09 7.41 12.06
N ASP A 528 19.03 8.29 12.42
CA ASP A 528 19.12 8.95 13.72
C ASP A 528 18.99 10.47 13.53
N ALA A 529 17.85 11.02 13.92
CA ALA A 529 17.55 12.42 13.71
C ALA A 529 18.43 13.37 14.54
N GLU A 530 18.91 12.93 15.70
CA GLU A 530 19.79 13.75 16.54
C GLU A 530 21.15 13.93 15.86
N LYS A 531 21.72 12.84 15.33
CA LYS A 531 22.95 12.90 14.52
C LYS A 531 22.77 13.80 13.31
N ALA A 532 21.62 13.71 12.63
CA ALA A 532 21.31 14.53 11.47
C ALA A 532 21.27 16.02 11.80
N VAL A 533 20.61 16.42 12.89
CA VAL A 533 20.57 17.81 13.35
C VAL A 533 21.95 18.32 13.75
N ARG A 534 22.75 17.50 14.44
CA ARG A 534 24.12 17.87 14.84
C ARG A 534 25.02 18.10 13.63
N ALA A 535 24.95 17.22 12.63
CA ALA A 535 25.68 17.37 11.38
C ALA A 535 25.24 18.61 10.60
N ALA A 536 23.94 18.86 10.51
CA ALA A 536 23.40 20.06 9.86
C ALA A 536 23.90 21.35 10.51
N ARG A 537 23.93 21.40 11.84
CA ARG A 537 24.47 22.53 12.58
C ARG A 537 25.96 22.72 12.33
N ALA A 538 26.75 21.64 12.32
CA ALA A 538 28.19 21.71 12.09
C ALA A 538 28.52 22.32 10.72
N LEU A 539 27.71 22.05 9.69
CA LEU A 539 27.87 22.63 8.35
C LEU A 539 27.39 24.09 8.23
N CYS A 540 26.65 24.60 9.21
CA CYS A 540 26.07 25.96 9.20
C CYS A 540 26.72 26.91 10.22
N ARG A 541 27.69 26.42 10.99
CA ARG A 541 28.62 27.25 11.77
C ARG A 541 29.73 27.70 10.85
#